data_AF-A0A0U3Q431-F1
#
_entry.id   AF-A0A0U3Q431-F1
#
_cell.length_a   1.000
_cell.length_b   1.000
_cell.length_c   1.000
_cell.angle_alpha   90.00
_cell.angle_beta   90.00
_cell.angle_gamma   90.00
#
_symmetry.space_group_name_H-M   'P 1'
#
loop_
_entity.id
_entity.type
_entity.pdbx_description
1 polymer ?
#
loop_
_entity_poly.entity_id
_entity_poly.type
_entity_poly.pdbx_seq_one_letter_code
_entity_poly.pdbx_strand_id
1 'polypeptide(L)'
;MTAFINPLKPRSRGIPQKIAEIKGWVRTAFALEEGVAISLSELSCRDESCPDVETVIGLLREGHPIEVHRLHMPLTEVSEADVLKLAAGG
;
A
#
# COMPACT_ATOMS: atom_id res chain seq x y z
N MET A 1 -7.28 40.71 2.41
CA MET A 1 -6.21 39.81 2.89
C MET A 1 -6.42 38.46 2.24
N THR A 2 -5.68 38.16 1.19
CA THR A 2 -5.81 36.92 0.40
C THR A 2 -5.02 35.83 1.11
N ALA A 3 -5.68 34.77 1.57
CA ALA A 3 -5.01 33.65 2.22
C ALA A 3 -4.10 32.94 1.19
N PHE A 4 -2.81 32.82 1.49
CA PHE A 4 -1.89 31.98 0.73
C PHE A 4 -2.36 30.52 0.84
N ILE A 5 -2.82 29.96 -0.29
CA ILE A 5 -3.14 28.54 -0.39
C ILE A 5 -1.83 27.78 -0.39
N ASN A 6 -1.53 27.03 0.68
CA ASN A 6 -0.35 26.17 0.77
C ASN A 6 -0.49 25.01 -0.25
N PRO A 7 0.29 24.99 -1.35
CA PRO A 7 0.20 23.94 -2.37
C PRO A 7 0.80 22.60 -1.91
N LEU A 8 1.52 22.59 -0.78
CA LEU A 8 2.05 21.40 -0.12
C LEU A 8 1.15 20.88 1.00
N LYS A 9 -0.06 21.45 1.18
CA LYS A 9 -1.02 20.95 2.17
C LYS A 9 -1.40 19.50 1.78
N PRO A 10 -1.18 18.49 2.64
CA PRO A 10 -1.48 17.11 2.30
C PRO A 10 -2.94 16.99 1.85
N ARG A 11 -3.14 16.55 0.61
CA ARG A 11 -4.49 16.32 0.09
C ARG A 11 -5.06 15.12 0.83
N SER A 12 -6.12 15.36 1.59
CA SER A 12 -6.94 14.38 2.32
C SER A 12 -6.29 13.70 3.54
N ARG A 13 -6.98 13.76 4.68
CA ARG A 13 -6.66 13.01 5.91
C ARG A 13 -6.82 11.48 5.73
N GLY A 14 -7.51 11.03 4.67
CA GLY A 14 -7.87 9.63 4.46
C GLY A 14 -6.73 8.75 3.96
N ILE A 15 -5.79 9.27 3.17
CA ILE A 15 -4.68 8.46 2.61
C ILE A 15 -3.74 7.93 3.71
N PRO A 16 -3.25 8.74 4.68
CA PRO A 16 -2.41 8.23 5.76
C PRO A 16 -3.11 7.18 6.63
N GLN A 17 -4.42 7.35 6.87
CA GLN A 17 -5.21 6.40 7.65
C GLN A 17 -5.34 5.06 6.91
N LYS A 18 -5.69 5.10 5.61
CA LYS A 18 -5.80 3.89 4.79
C LYS A 18 -4.47 3.14 4.70
N ILE A 19 -3.36 3.86 4.56
CA ILE A 19 -2.01 3.27 4.60
C ILE A 19 -1.76 2.54 5.93
N ALA A 20 -2.13 3.15 7.06
CA ALA A 20 -1.96 2.53 8.37
C ALA A 20 -2.84 1.28 8.55
N GLU A 21 -4.09 1.33 8.09
CA GLU A 21 -5.01 0.18 8.07
C GLU A 21 -4.43 -0.99 7.27
N ILE A 22 -4.00 -0.75 6.03
CA ILE A 22 -3.42 -1.78 5.17
C ILE A 22 -2.15 -2.37 5.81
N LYS A 23 -1.26 -1.53 6.38
CA LYS A 23 -0.08 -2.03 7.08
C LYS A 23 -0.45 -2.93 8.27
N GLY A 24 -1.51 -2.58 9.00
CA GLY A 24 -2.05 -3.42 10.08
C GLY A 24 -2.52 -4.78 9.57
N TRP A 25 -3.30 -4.82 8.49
CA TRP A 25 -3.76 -6.06 7.87
C TRP A 25 -2.60 -6.91 7.38
N VAL A 26 -1.63 -6.32 6.68
CA VAL A 26 -0.45 -7.03 6.15
C VAL A 26 0.35 -7.65 7.28
N ARG A 27 0.58 -6.89 8.35
CA ARG A 27 1.34 -7.34 9.50
C ARG A 27 0.70 -8.54 10.19
N THR A 28 -0.62 -8.51 10.35
CA THR A 28 -1.39 -9.63 10.91
C THR A 28 -1.44 -10.83 9.96
N ALA A 29 -1.77 -10.61 8.68
CA ALA A 29 -1.97 -11.68 7.70
C ALA A 29 -0.68 -12.46 7.40
N PHE A 30 0.46 -11.78 7.33
CA PHE A 30 1.77 -12.37 7.08
C PHE A 30 2.53 -12.73 8.37
N ALA A 31 1.92 -12.55 9.55
CA ALA A 31 2.53 -12.80 10.87
C ALA A 31 3.93 -12.16 11.02
N LEU A 32 4.04 -10.87 10.67
CA LEU A 32 5.34 -10.17 10.59
C LEU A 32 5.84 -9.68 11.94
N GLU A 33 7.14 -9.82 12.17
CA GLU A 33 7.86 -9.28 13.34
C GLU A 33 8.04 -7.76 13.28
N GLU A 34 8.30 -7.09 14.41
CA GLU A 34 8.42 -5.62 14.52
C GLU A 34 9.57 -5.03 13.70
N GLY A 35 10.61 -5.81 13.44
CA GLY A 35 11.72 -5.42 12.57
C GLY A 35 11.39 -5.40 11.09
N VAL A 36 10.23 -5.93 10.64
CA VAL A 36 9.88 -5.99 9.22
C VAL A 36 9.26 -4.66 8.78
N ALA A 37 9.95 -3.96 7.89
CA ALA A 37 9.44 -2.74 7.30
C ALA A 37 8.45 -3.06 6.17
N ILE A 38 7.27 -2.42 6.22
CA ILE A 38 6.21 -2.56 5.22
C ILE A 38 6.18 -1.29 4.36
N SER A 39 6.45 -1.43 3.07
CA SER A 39 6.33 -0.39 2.06
C SER A 39 5.01 -0.55 1.30
N LEU A 40 4.30 0.56 1.08
CA LEU A 40 3.10 0.62 0.24
C LEU A 40 3.33 1.70 -0.81
N SER A 41 3.08 1.38 -2.08
CA SER A 41 3.23 2.31 -3.20
C SER A 41 2.14 2.05 -4.23
N GLU A 42 1.49 3.12 -4.67
CA GLU A 42 0.57 3.06 -5.81
C GLU A 42 1.35 3.42 -7.07
N LEU A 43 1.27 2.57 -8.10
CA LEU A 43 1.95 2.75 -9.37
C LEU A 43 0.92 2.80 -10.49
N SER A 44 1.05 3.76 -11.40
CA SER A 44 0.22 3.78 -12.61
C SER A 44 0.69 2.71 -13.59
N CYS A 45 -0.22 1.84 -14.01
CA CYS A 45 0.07 0.87 -15.06
C CYS A 45 0.11 1.63 -16.41
N ARG A 46 1.19 1.52 -17.17
CA ARG A 46 1.37 2.25 -18.44
C ARG A 46 0.96 1.43 -19.67
N ASP A 47 0.35 0.27 -19.47
CA ASP A 47 -0.10 -0.61 -20.55
C ASP A 47 -1.56 -0.34 -20.92
N GLU A 48 -1.85 -0.40 -22.22
CA GLU A 48 -3.15 -0.06 -22.83
C GLU A 48 -4.32 -0.96 -22.37
N SER A 49 -4.03 -2.07 -21.69
CA SER A 49 -5.01 -3.08 -21.22
C SER A 49 -5.14 -3.18 -19.69
N CYS A 50 -4.60 -2.22 -18.94
CA CYS A 50 -4.41 -2.34 -17.50
C CYS A 50 -5.36 -1.40 -16.73
N PRO A 51 -5.91 -1.80 -15.55
CA PRO A 51 -6.55 -0.84 -14.66
C PRO A 51 -5.52 0.22 -14.28
N ASP A 52 -5.89 1.50 -14.36
CA ASP A 52 -4.98 2.64 -14.41
C ASP A 52 -3.91 2.72 -13.28
N VAL A 53 -4.09 1.97 -12.18
CA VAL A 53 -3.21 1.93 -11.01
C VAL A 53 -3.17 0.54 -10.34
N GLU A 54 -1.99 0.17 -9.85
CA GLU A 54 -1.73 -0.99 -8.99
C GLU A 54 -1.18 -0.55 -7.62
N THR A 55 -1.51 -1.31 -6.57
CA THR A 55 -0.91 -1.17 -5.25
C THR A 55 0.16 -2.24 -5.06
N VAL A 56 1.38 -1.80 -4.81
CA VAL A 56 2.54 -2.64 -4.52
C VAL A 56 2.83 -2.62 -3.02
N ILE A 57 2.93 -3.82 -2.44
CA ILE A 57 3.25 -4.08 -1.04
C ILE A 57 4.63 -4.72 -0.99
N GLY A 58 5.59 -4.06 -0.35
CA GLY A 58 6.95 -4.58 -0.15
C GLY A 58 7.17 -4.96 1.31
N LEU A 59 7.66 -6.17 1.57
CA LEU A 59 8.09 -6.62 2.89
C LEU A 59 9.61 -6.67 2.92
N LEU A 60 10.21 -5.84 3.78
CA LEU A 60 11.65 -5.72 3.92
C LEU A 60 12.05 -6.33 5.26
N ARG A 61 12.67 -7.51 5.19
CA ARG A 61 13.21 -8.24 6.34
C ARG A 61 14.74 -8.14 6.29
N GLU A 62 15.37 -7.91 7.42
CA GLU A 62 16.83 -7.84 7.49
C GLU A 62 17.45 -9.17 7.01
N GLY A 63 18.47 -9.08 6.15
CA GLY A 63 19.16 -10.26 5.62
C GLY A 63 18.39 -11.10 4.59
N HIS A 64 17.18 -10.70 4.19
CA HIS A 64 16.38 -11.42 3.19
C HIS A 64 16.12 -10.58 1.94
N PRO A 65 15.89 -11.21 0.78
CA PRO A 65 15.36 -10.53 -0.39
C PRO A 65 14.04 -9.82 -0.09
N ILE A 66 13.78 -8.71 -0.78
CA ILE A 66 12.49 -8.01 -0.69
C ILE A 66 11.37 -8.90 -1.25
N GLU A 67 10.32 -9.12 -0.47
CA GLU A 67 9.11 -9.80 -0.92
C GLU A 67 8.15 -8.74 -1.46
N VAL A 68 7.70 -8.89 -2.71
CA VAL A 68 6.84 -7.92 -3.39
C VAL A 68 5.52 -8.58 -3.77
N HIS A 69 4.43 -8.00 -3.29
CA HIS A 69 3.06 -8.39 -3.62
C HIS A 69 2.36 -7.26 -4.37
N ARG A 70 1.53 -7.60 -5.36
CA ARG A 70 0.86 -6.63 -6.23
C ARG A 70 -0.64 -6.86 -6.22
N LEU A 71 -1.40 -5.78 -6.09
CA LEU A 71 -2.85 -5.74 -6.25
C LEU A 71 -3.16 -4.80 -7.40
N HIS A 72 -3.86 -5.26 -8.43
CA HIS A 72 -4.23 -4.43 -9.58
C HIS A 72 -5.45 -3.53 -9.27
N MET A 73 -5.31 -2.68 -8.26
CA MET A 73 -6.30 -1.72 -7.79
C MET A 73 -5.63 -0.56 -7.04
N PRO A 74 -6.29 0.61 -6.93
CA PRO A 74 -5.79 1.72 -6.13
C PRO A 74 -5.74 1.40 -4.64
N LEU A 75 -4.88 2.09 -3.90
CA LEU A 75 -4.68 1.90 -2.47
C LEU A 75 -5.96 2.15 -1.67
N THR A 76 -6.82 3.03 -2.17
CA THR A 76 -8.12 3.35 -1.57
C THR A 76 -9.12 2.19 -1.62
N GLU A 77 -8.99 1.29 -2.60
CA GLU A 77 -9.91 0.17 -2.81
C GLU A 77 -9.43 -1.13 -2.15
N VAL A 78 -8.15 -1.20 -1.76
CA VAL A 78 -7.60 -2.38 -1.07
C VAL A 78 -8.42 -2.70 0.18
N SER A 79 -8.89 -3.94 0.29
CA SER A 79 -9.59 -4.44 1.46
C SER A 79 -8.73 -5.42 2.27
N GLU A 80 -9.12 -5.69 3.52
CA GLU A 80 -8.49 -6.72 4.34
C GLU A 80 -8.55 -8.11 3.67
N ALA A 81 -9.66 -8.42 3.00
CA ALA A 81 -9.83 -9.70 2.29
C ALA A 81 -8.81 -9.87 1.16
N ASP A 82 -8.43 -8.78 0.47
CA ASP A 82 -7.41 -8.84 -0.57
C ASP A 82 -6.03 -9.11 0.01
N VAL A 83 -5.72 -8.50 1.16
CA VAL A 83 -4.47 -8.75 1.90
C VAL A 83 -4.40 -10.20 2.42
N LEU A 84 -5.52 -10.74 2.93
CA LEU A 84 -5.58 -12.13 3.36
C LEU A 84 -5.38 -13.11 2.20
N LYS A 85 -5.95 -12.82 1.02
CA LYS A 85 -5.72 -13.62 -0.19
C LYS A 85 -4.25 -13.60 -0.60
N LEU A 86 -3.57 -12.44 -0.53
CA LEU A 86 -2.14 -12.35 -0.81
C LEU A 86 -1.31 -13.23 0.13
N ALA A 87 -1.64 -13.24 1.43
CA ALA A 87 -0.94 -14.04 2.43
C ALA A 87 -1.16 -15.55 2.27
N ALA A 88 -2.32 -15.96 1.74
CA ALA A 88 -2.68 -17.36 1.54
C ALA A 88 -1.95 -18.05 0.38
N GLY A 89 -1.12 -17.32 -0.38
CA GLY A 89 -0.43 -17.81 -1.57
C GLY A 89 -1.25 -17.53 -2.84
N GLY A 90 -0.97 -16.38 -3.45
CA GLY A 90 -1.47 -16.06 -4.79
C GLY A 90 -1.00 -17.04 -5.86
#